data_AF-A0A2G8CXD3-F1
#
_entry.id   AF-A0A2G8CXD3-F1
#
_cell.length_a   1.000
_cell.length_b   1.000
_cell.length_c   1.000
_cell.angle_alpha   90.00
_cell.angle_beta   90.00
_cell.angle_gamma   90.00
#
_symmetry.space_group_name_H-M   'P 1'
#
loop_
_entity.id
_entity.type
_entity.pdbx_description
1 polymer ?
#
loop_
_entity_poly.entity_id
_entity_poly.type
_entity_poly.pdbx_seq_one_letter_code
_entity_poly.pdbx_strand_id
1 'polypeptide(L)'
;MTIDWIAFLQVFVAALVSACVVVALYALGIRFLAIPAPAPLREDGTREPNGPSRDDEDDDLEQSGRPRWAQIAANVCFGLSALCVLAGIYLIIPIFHK
;
A
#
# COMPACT_ATOMS: atom_id res chain seq x y z
N MET A 1 -26.13 26.93 -24.62
CA MET A 1 -25.37 26.05 -23.70
C MET A 1 -24.27 25.40 -24.52
N THR A 2 -23.04 25.92 -24.44
CA THR A 2 -21.88 25.35 -25.13
C THR A 2 -21.25 24.33 -24.21
N ILE A 3 -21.28 23.05 -24.60
CA ILE A 3 -20.66 21.97 -23.84
C ILE A 3 -19.14 22.16 -23.90
N ASP A 4 -18.51 22.22 -22.74
CA ASP A 4 -17.07 22.26 -22.62
C ASP A 4 -16.52 20.82 -22.67
N TRP A 5 -16.11 20.41 -23.86
CA TRP A 5 -15.51 19.09 -24.09
C TRP A 5 -14.16 18.90 -23.38
N ILE A 6 -13.43 19.99 -23.09
CA ILE A 6 -12.15 19.93 -22.39
C ILE A 6 -12.36 19.53 -20.92
N ALA A 7 -13.41 20.04 -20.28
CA ALA A 7 -13.71 19.71 -18.89
C ALA A 7 -13.91 18.20 -18.67
N PHE A 8 -14.58 17.51 -19.61
CA PHE A 8 -14.73 16.06 -19.55
C PHE A 8 -13.41 15.31 -19.65
N LEU A 9 -12.51 15.76 -20.54
CA LEU A 9 -11.19 15.14 -20.70
C LEU A 9 -10.34 15.30 -19.44
N GLN A 10 -10.40 16.46 -18.77
CA GLN A 10 -9.68 16.68 -17.51
C GLN A 10 -10.12 15.73 -16.40
N VAL A 11 -11.43 15.56 -16.20
CA VAL A 11 -11.95 14.63 -15.19
C VAL A 11 -11.55 13.19 -15.50
N PHE A 12 -11.59 12.80 -16.77
CA PHE A 12 -11.15 11.48 -17.21
C PHE A 12 -9.67 11.22 -16.85
N VAL A 13 -8.78 12.15 -17.20
CA VAL A 13 -7.35 12.01 -16.90
C VAL A 13 -7.08 12.03 -15.40
N ALA A 14 -7.71 12.95 -14.66
CA ALA A 14 -7.58 13.05 -13.21
C ALA A 14 -8.03 11.76 -12.51
N ALA A 15 -9.17 11.20 -12.90
CA ALA A 15 -9.69 9.96 -12.36
C ALA A 15 -8.78 8.77 -12.71
N LEU A 16 -8.31 8.67 -13.95
CA LEU A 16 -7.44 7.57 -14.40
C LEU A 16 -6.10 7.57 -13.65
N VAL A 17 -5.45 8.73 -13.54
CA VAL A 17 -4.16 8.85 -12.83
C VAL A 17 -4.35 8.55 -11.34
N SER A 18 -5.39 9.12 -10.71
CA SER A 18 -5.69 8.87 -9.30
C SER A 18 -5.91 7.38 -9.03
N ALA A 19 -6.71 6.71 -9.87
CA ALA A 19 -6.97 5.28 -9.73
C ALA A 19 -5.68 4.45 -9.83
N CYS A 20 -4.84 4.70 -10.83
CA CYS A 20 -3.57 3.99 -11.00
C CYS A 20 -2.64 4.17 -9.79
N VAL A 21 -2.51 5.40 -9.26
CA VAL A 21 -1.64 5.69 -8.12
C VAL A 21 -2.17 5.02 -6.85
N VAL A 22 -3.47 5.12 -6.58
CA VAL A 22 -4.12 4.50 -5.41
C VAL A 22 -3.96 2.98 -5.43
N VAL A 23 -4.20 2.34 -6.57
CA VAL A 23 -4.07 0.88 -6.72
C VAL A 23 -2.62 0.44 -6.54
N ALA A 24 -1.65 1.16 -7.12
CA ALA A 24 -0.23 0.84 -6.97
C ALA A 24 0.25 0.98 -5.52
N LEU A 25 -0.12 2.07 -4.83
CA LEU A 25 0.20 2.28 -3.41
C LEU A 25 -0.45 1.21 -2.53
N TYR A 26 -1.72 0.88 -2.77
CA TYR A 26 -2.40 -0.15 -2.01
C TYR A 26 -1.75 -1.52 -2.19
N ALA A 27 -1.47 -1.92 -3.44
CA ALA A 27 -0.79 -3.17 -3.75
C ALA A 27 0.62 -3.22 -3.12
N LEU A 28 1.36 -2.10 -3.16
CA LEU A 28 2.67 -1.99 -2.53
C LEU A 28 2.59 -2.10 -0.99
N GLY A 29 1.56 -1.51 -0.36
CA GLY A 29 1.28 -1.65 1.07
C GLY A 29 1.03 -3.11 1.47
N ILE A 30 0.17 -3.82 0.73
CA ILE A 30 -0.06 -5.26 0.94
C ILE A 30 1.23 -6.06 0.74
N ARG A 31 2.06 -5.70 -0.26
CA ARG A 31 3.34 -6.37 -0.50
C ARG A 31 4.32 -6.19 0.67
N PHE A 32 4.38 -5.01 1.30
CA PHE A 32 5.17 -4.80 2.51
C PHE A 32 4.62 -5.57 3.71
N LEU A 33 3.30 -5.65 3.85
CA LEU A 33 2.65 -6.42 4.91
C LEU A 33 2.90 -7.93 4.78
N ALA A 34 3.15 -8.42 3.57
CA ALA A 34 3.46 -9.81 3.26
C ALA A 34 4.95 -10.18 3.45
N ILE A 35 5.80 -9.27 3.94
CA ILE A 35 7.20 -9.58 4.26
C ILE A 35 7.22 -10.48 5.51
N PRO A 36 7.78 -11.70 5.42
CA PRO A 36 7.83 -12.61 6.55
C PRO A 36 8.76 -12.09 7.65
N ALA A 37 8.49 -12.52 8.89
CA ALA A 37 9.40 -12.27 10.00
C ALA A 37 10.76 -12.96 9.75
N PRO A 38 11.88 -12.37 10.19
CA PRO A 38 13.18 -13.06 10.15
C PRO A 38 13.11 -14.37 10.95
N ALA A 39 13.74 -15.43 10.42
CA ALA A 39 13.81 -16.72 11.10
C ALA A 39 14.34 -16.57 12.55
N PRO A 40 13.74 -17.28 13.53
CA PRO A 40 14.18 -17.21 14.92
C PRO A 40 15.66 -17.62 15.05
N LEU A 41 16.33 -17.03 16.03
CA LEU A 41 17.71 -17.36 16.34
C LEU A 41 17.74 -18.61 17.22
N ARG A 42 18.42 -19.66 16.76
CA ARG A 42 18.63 -20.88 17.53
C ARG A 42 19.54 -20.59 18.72
N GLU A 43 19.43 -21.40 19.78
CA GLU A 43 20.31 -21.36 20.96
C GLU A 43 21.81 -21.41 20.59
N ASP A 44 22.14 -22.06 19.47
CA ASP A 44 23.49 -22.19 18.90
C ASP A 44 24.01 -20.93 18.17
N GLY A 45 23.23 -19.82 18.16
CA GLY A 45 23.59 -18.57 17.48
C GLY A 45 23.44 -18.60 15.95
N THR A 46 22.98 -19.72 15.39
CA THR A 46 22.65 -19.86 13.96
C THR A 46 21.18 -19.51 13.72
N ARG A 47 20.85 -18.95 12.55
CA ARG A 47 19.45 -18.73 12.15
C ARG A 47 18.83 -20.06 11.77
N GLU A 48 17.61 -20.31 12.22
CA GLU A 48 16.91 -21.54 11.89
C GLU A 48 16.78 -21.67 10.36
N PRO A 49 17.27 -22.76 9.75
CA PRO A 49 17.13 -22.97 8.31
C PRO A 49 15.64 -23.06 7.99
N ASN A 50 15.18 -22.27 7.02
CA ASN A 50 13.81 -22.35 6.52
C ASN A 50 13.53 -23.82 6.12
N GLY A 51 12.70 -24.51 6.90
CA GLY A 51 12.42 -25.93 6.73
C GLY A 51 11.73 -26.21 5.40
N PRO A 52 11.77 -27.45 4.89
CA PRO A 52 11.07 -27.82 3.65
C PRO A 52 9.53 -27.80 3.77
N SER A 53 9.01 -27.52 4.96
CA SER A 53 7.60 -27.64 5.32
C SER A 53 6.85 -26.34 5.01
N ARG A 54 5.70 -26.48 4.33
CA ARG A 54 4.85 -25.41 3.79
C ARG A 54 3.65 -25.16 4.71
N ASP A 55 3.79 -25.53 5.98
CA ASP A 55 2.75 -25.80 6.96
C ASP A 55 3.16 -25.46 8.40
N ASP A 56 4.18 -24.60 8.62
CA ASP A 56 4.25 -23.90 9.90
C ASP A 56 3.01 -23.02 9.99
N GLU A 57 2.10 -23.43 10.88
CA GLU A 57 0.80 -22.82 11.10
C GLU A 57 0.98 -21.30 11.34
N ASP A 58 0.05 -20.48 10.82
CA ASP A 58 0.07 -19.01 10.94
C ASP A 58 -0.07 -18.52 12.41
N ASP A 59 -0.03 -19.42 13.41
CA ASP A 59 -0.09 -19.15 14.84
C ASP A 59 1.26 -18.69 15.43
N ASP A 60 2.39 -19.05 14.81
CA ASP A 60 3.73 -18.58 15.20
C ASP A 60 4.05 -17.14 14.75
N LEU A 61 3.23 -16.59 13.84
CA LEU A 61 3.33 -15.19 13.39
C LEU A 61 2.94 -14.19 14.49
N GLU A 62 2.21 -14.64 15.52
CA GLU A 62 1.89 -13.81 16.69
C GLU A 62 3.13 -13.60 17.59
N GLN A 63 4.03 -14.58 17.64
CA GLN A 63 5.22 -14.56 18.52
C GLN A 63 6.41 -13.80 17.90
N SER A 64 6.57 -13.90 16.57
CA SER A 64 7.66 -13.25 15.82
C SER A 64 7.19 -11.96 15.16
N GLY A 65 7.03 -10.90 15.98
CA GLY A 65 6.49 -9.61 15.57
C GLY A 65 7.07 -9.08 14.25
N ARG A 66 6.19 -8.94 13.24
CA ARG A 66 6.52 -8.43 11.90
C ARG A 66 7.45 -7.22 11.98
N PRO A 67 8.49 -7.14 11.13
CA PRO A 67 9.51 -6.11 11.24
C PRO A 67 8.87 -4.72 11.24
N ARG A 68 9.17 -3.91 12.28
CA ARG A 68 8.57 -2.58 12.49
C ARG A 68 8.70 -1.67 11.27
N TRP A 69 9.78 -1.79 10.50
CA TRP A 69 10.00 -1.04 9.27
C TRP A 69 8.98 -1.37 8.18
N ALA A 70 8.58 -2.64 8.04
CA ALA A 70 7.59 -3.07 7.06
C ALA A 70 6.19 -2.57 7.42
N GLN A 71 5.86 -2.57 8.72
CA GLN A 71 4.60 -1.99 9.22
C GLN A 71 4.53 -0.48 9.00
N ILE A 72 5.63 0.24 9.28
CA ILE A 72 5.72 1.69 9.03
C ILE A 72 5.57 1.97 7.52
N ALA A 73 6.27 1.22 6.66
CA ALA A 73 6.18 1.38 5.22
C ALA A 73 4.77 1.16 4.68
N ALA A 74 4.07 0.13 5.17
CA ALA A 74 2.68 -0.13 4.81
C ALA A 74 1.75 1.02 5.23
N ASN A 75 1.86 1.50 6.48
CA ASN A 75 1.05 2.60 6.99
C ASN A 75 1.28 3.90 6.19
N VAL A 76 2.53 4.19 5.85
CA VAL A 76 2.88 5.33 4.98
C VAL A 76 2.23 5.18 3.60
N CYS A 77 2.24 3.98 3.02
CA CYS A 77 1.62 3.71 1.73
C CYS A 77 0.10 3.94 1.75
N PHE A 78 -0.59 3.47 2.80
CA PHE A 78 -2.02 3.72 2.97
C PHE A 78 -2.33 5.20 3.21
N GLY A 79 -1.51 5.90 4.00
CA GLY A 79 -1.64 7.34 4.22
C GLY A 79 -1.47 8.14 2.94
N LEU A 80 -0.46 7.82 2.12
CA LEU A 80 -0.24 8.43 0.81
C LEU A 80 -1.39 8.16 -0.15
N SER A 81 -1.98 6.96 -0.11
CA SER A 81 -3.15 6.62 -0.92
C SER A 81 -4.36 7.49 -0.55
N ALA A 82 -4.64 7.65 0.75
CA ALA A 82 -5.71 8.54 1.22
C ALA A 82 -5.47 10.00 0.79
N LEU A 83 -4.24 10.50 0.92
CA LEU A 83 -3.85 11.83 0.43
C LEU A 83 -4.06 11.98 -1.08
N CYS A 84 -3.74 10.96 -1.86
CA CYS A 84 -3.91 10.97 -3.31
C CYS A 84 -5.41 11.02 -3.70
N VAL A 85 -6.26 10.28 -2.98
CA VAL A 85 -7.73 10.36 -3.14
C VAL A 85 -8.23 11.77 -2.82
N LEU A 86 -7.81 12.37 -1.71
CA LEU A 86 -8.20 13.73 -1.34
C LEU A 86 -7.76 14.77 -2.38
N ALA A 87 -6.54 14.63 -2.91
CA ALA A 87 -6.03 15.48 -3.99
C ALA A 87 -6.84 15.30 -5.29
N GLY A 88 -7.21 14.07 -5.63
CA GLY A 88 -8.07 13.79 -6.79
C GLY A 88 -9.46 14.41 -6.65
N ILE A 89 -10.08 14.30 -5.47
CA ILE A 89 -11.37 14.95 -5.16
C ILE A 89 -11.25 16.47 -5.29
N TYR A 90 -10.17 17.05 -4.74
CA TYR A 90 -9.89 18.48 -4.86
C TYR A 90 -9.76 18.93 -6.31
N LEU A 91 -9.06 18.17 -7.15
CA LEU A 91 -8.82 18.51 -8.56
C LEU A 91 -10.05 18.30 -9.45
N ILE A 92 -10.93 17.35 -9.14
CA ILE A 92 -12.15 17.09 -9.93
C ILE A 92 -13.20 18.16 -9.67
N ILE A 93 -13.19 18.79 -8.49
CA ILE A 93 -14.16 19.81 -8.13
C ILE A 93 -13.60 21.20 -8.50
N PRO A 94 -14.04 21.82 -9.61
CA PRO A 94 -13.52 23.11 -10.10
C PRO A 94 -13.87 24.31 -9.19
N ILE A 95 -14.62 24.10 -8.10
CA ILE A 95 -14.84 25.15 -7.10
C ILE A 95 -13.65 25.33 -6.16
N PHE A 96 -12.81 24.29 -6.00
CA PHE A 96 -11.67 24.30 -5.10
C PHE A 96 -10.38 24.75 -5.80
N HIS A 97 -10.22 24.47 -7.09
CA HIS A 97 -9.19 25.10 -7.91
C HIS A 97 -9.85 26.18 -8.79
N LYS A 98 -9.57 27.46 -8.55
CA LYS A 98 -10.01 28.55 -9.44
C LYS A 98 -9.00 28.77 -10.56
#